data_AF-J0L801-F1
#
_entry.id   AF-J0L801-F1
#
_cell.length_a   1.000
_cell.length_b   1.000
_cell.length_c   1.000
_cell.angle_alpha   90.00
_cell.angle_beta   90.00
_cell.angle_gamma   90.00
#
_symmetry.space_group_name_H-M   'P 1'
#
loop_
_entity.id
_entity.type
_entity.pdbx_description
1 polymer ?
#
loop_
_entity_poly.entity_id
_entity_poly.type
_entity_poly.pdbx_seq_one_letter_code
_entity_poly.pdbx_strand_id
1 'polypeptide(L)'
;MNPYHFVIADKRVGFNAVARSKKMIKGIVVANEIVNDFSKESFKNRNFLFPAPKAFAATLLTKYEFKKVFGIDIEKDSKVSYVNSHDSVYKGVARNWEILEAELYELIKIFQTKRQRELI
;
A
#
# COMPACT_ATOMS: atom_id res chain seq x y z
N MET A 1 0.95 -4.49 -17.54
CA MET A 1 0.17 -5.56 -16.86
C MET A 1 0.60 -5.65 -15.40
N ASN A 2 -0.35 -5.85 -14.48
CA ASN A 2 -0.07 -6.12 -13.06
C ASN A 2 0.65 -7.49 -12.91
N PRO A 3 1.81 -7.58 -12.21
CA PRO A 3 2.58 -8.82 -12.07
C PRO A 3 1.78 -10.03 -11.54
N TYR A 4 0.76 -9.81 -10.71
CA TYR A 4 -0.10 -10.91 -10.24
C TYR A 4 -0.78 -11.63 -11.41
N HIS A 5 -1.35 -10.90 -12.37
CA HIS A 5 -2.03 -11.51 -13.52
C HIS A 5 -1.05 -12.22 -14.46
N PHE A 6 0.18 -11.73 -14.57
CA PHE A 6 1.24 -12.42 -15.31
C PHE A 6 1.49 -13.82 -14.72
N VAL A 7 1.77 -13.91 -13.41
CA VAL A 7 2.05 -15.19 -12.73
C VAL A 7 0.87 -16.17 -12.81
N ILE A 8 -0.37 -15.68 -12.84
CA ILE A 8 -1.55 -16.53 -13.03
C ILE A 8 -1.70 -17.01 -14.48
N ALA A 9 -1.39 -16.17 -15.48
CA ALA A 9 -1.47 -16.55 -16.90
C ALA A 9 -0.37 -17.56 -17.27
N ASP A 10 0.85 -17.34 -16.79
CA ASP A 10 1.99 -18.27 -16.86
C ASP A 10 1.60 -19.64 -16.31
N LYS A 11 1.18 -19.72 -15.04
CA LYS A 11 0.84 -20.98 -14.37
C LYS A 11 -0.37 -21.73 -14.94
N ARG A 12 -1.31 -21.05 -15.60
CA ARG A 12 -2.56 -21.67 -16.11
C ARG A 12 -2.52 -22.03 -17.58
N VAL A 13 -1.77 -21.27 -18.39
CA VAL A 13 -1.83 -21.34 -19.86
C VAL A 13 -0.43 -21.35 -20.50
N GLY A 14 0.65 -21.23 -19.72
CA GLY A 14 2.03 -21.24 -20.23
C GLY A 14 2.47 -19.91 -20.87
N PHE A 15 1.87 -18.78 -20.48
CA PHE A 15 2.25 -17.45 -20.99
C PHE A 15 3.65 -17.02 -20.50
N ASN A 16 4.64 -17.18 -21.36
CA ASN A 16 6.00 -16.69 -21.14
C ASN A 16 6.10 -15.17 -21.35
N ALA A 17 6.85 -14.47 -20.48
CA ALA A 17 7.12 -13.04 -20.65
C ALA A 17 8.17 -12.79 -21.74
N VAL A 18 7.78 -12.10 -22.81
CA VAL A 18 8.69 -11.69 -23.89
C VAL A 18 9.49 -10.41 -23.58
N ALA A 19 9.02 -9.58 -22.64
CA ALA A 19 9.67 -8.34 -22.25
C ALA A 19 9.35 -7.94 -20.80
N ARG A 20 10.30 -7.30 -20.13
CA ARG A 20 10.15 -6.72 -18.79
C ARG A 20 10.62 -5.28 -18.77
N SER A 21 9.85 -4.40 -18.13
CA SER A 21 10.28 -3.02 -17.87
C SER A 21 11.49 -2.98 -16.93
N LYS A 22 12.51 -2.19 -17.27
CA LYS A 22 13.66 -1.90 -16.40
C LYS A 22 13.34 -0.89 -15.28
N LYS A 23 12.14 -0.28 -15.27
CA LYS A 23 11.74 0.69 -14.23
C LYS A 23 11.64 0.01 -12.87
N MET A 24 12.32 0.57 -11.87
CA MET A 24 12.19 0.15 -10.47
C MET A 24 10.85 0.61 -9.89
N ILE A 25 10.30 -0.19 -8.96
CA ILE A 25 8.98 -0.03 -8.35
C ILE A 25 9.12 -0.01 -6.82
N LYS A 26 8.26 0.76 -6.12
CA LYS A 26 8.09 0.85 -4.65
C LYS A 26 6.60 1.11 -4.31
N GLY A 27 6.26 1.31 -3.03
CA GLY A 27 4.95 1.85 -2.57
C GLY A 27 5.05 3.09 -1.65
N ILE A 28 4.18 4.10 -1.84
CA ILE A 28 3.85 5.12 -0.82
C ILE A 28 2.63 4.72 -0.01
N VAL A 29 2.72 4.56 1.30
CA VAL A 29 1.50 4.59 2.14
C VAL A 29 1.07 6.06 2.27
N VAL A 30 -0.23 6.36 2.11
CA VAL A 30 -0.76 7.74 2.16
C VAL A 30 -1.88 7.82 3.19
N ALA A 31 -1.70 8.66 4.21
CA ALA A 31 -2.71 8.90 5.24
C ALA A 31 -3.08 10.38 5.31
N ASN A 32 -4.30 10.66 5.78
CA ASN A 32 -4.76 12.00 6.15
C ASN A 32 -4.10 12.51 7.44
N GLU A 33 -3.58 11.61 8.28
CA GLU A 33 -2.95 11.92 9.57
C GLU A 33 -1.53 11.36 9.68
N ILE A 34 -0.71 11.99 10.52
CA ILE A 34 0.63 11.51 10.86
C ILE A 34 0.52 10.38 11.90
N VAL A 35 0.65 9.14 11.45
CA VAL A 35 0.79 7.98 12.34
C VAL A 35 2.22 7.95 12.88
N ASN A 36 2.38 8.31 14.16
CA ASN A 36 3.68 8.37 14.83
C ASN A 36 4.17 7.05 15.42
N ASP A 37 3.27 6.08 15.58
CA ASP A 37 3.51 4.75 16.14
C ASP A 37 2.92 3.69 15.20
N PHE A 38 3.72 2.70 14.82
CA PHE A 38 3.32 1.61 13.92
C PHE A 38 2.93 0.34 14.69
N SER A 39 2.10 0.52 15.72
CA SER A 39 1.52 -0.55 16.53
C SER A 39 0.18 -1.06 15.96
N LYS A 40 -0.16 -2.30 16.30
CA LYS A 40 -1.45 -2.93 15.96
C LYS A 40 -2.64 -2.09 16.46
N GLU A 41 -2.49 -1.52 17.64
CA GLU A 41 -3.44 -0.66 18.32
C GLU A 41 -3.70 0.62 17.51
N SER A 42 -2.63 1.23 16.98
CA SER A 42 -2.72 2.45 16.17
C SER A 42 -3.49 2.29 14.86
N PHE A 43 -3.55 1.08 14.29
CA PHE A 43 -4.28 0.77 13.05
C PHE A 43 -5.62 0.06 13.28
N LYS A 44 -5.97 -0.23 14.54
CA LYS A 44 -7.19 -0.97 14.88
C LYS A 44 -8.44 -0.20 14.46
N ASN A 45 -9.37 -0.86 13.77
CA ASN A 45 -10.64 -0.29 13.26
C ASN A 45 -10.52 0.87 12.24
N ARG A 46 -9.31 1.37 11.94
CA ARG A 46 -9.10 2.36 10.88
C ARG A 46 -9.48 1.76 9.52
N ASN A 47 -9.83 2.62 8.57
CA ASN A 47 -10.07 2.17 7.21
C ASN A 47 -8.73 1.94 6.48
N PHE A 48 -8.76 1.13 5.43
CA PHE A 48 -7.71 0.95 4.44
C PHE A 48 -8.35 0.86 3.06
N LEU A 49 -8.05 1.84 2.20
CA LEU A 49 -8.48 1.81 0.80
C LEU A 49 -7.39 1.26 -0.10
N PHE A 50 -7.85 0.42 -1.03
CA PHE A 50 -7.03 -0.26 -2.02
C PHE A 50 -7.61 -0.08 -3.42
N PRO A 51 -6.79 -0.09 -4.48
CA PRO A 51 -7.28 0.01 -5.85
C PRO A 51 -8.05 -1.26 -6.27
N ALA A 52 -7.54 -2.45 -5.96
CA ALA A 52 -8.20 -3.73 -6.26
C ALA A 52 -7.65 -4.88 -5.39
N PRO A 53 -8.45 -5.93 -5.07
CA PRO A 53 -8.02 -7.04 -4.19
C PRO A 53 -6.74 -7.78 -4.62
N LYS A 54 -6.42 -7.74 -5.92
CA LYS A 54 -5.30 -8.47 -6.55
C LYS A 54 -4.25 -7.54 -7.16
N ALA A 55 -4.24 -6.25 -6.79
CA ALA A 55 -3.16 -5.34 -7.17
C ALA A 55 -1.86 -5.78 -6.50
N PHE A 56 -0.84 -6.14 -7.29
CA PHE A 56 0.38 -6.74 -6.74
C PHE A 56 1.17 -5.78 -5.84
N ALA A 57 1.53 -4.60 -6.35
CA ALA A 57 2.44 -3.68 -5.66
C ALA A 57 1.77 -2.85 -4.56
N ALA A 58 0.50 -2.48 -4.75
CA ALA A 58 -0.35 -1.97 -3.68
C ALA A 58 -0.76 -3.15 -2.79
N THR A 59 -2.00 -3.63 -2.99
CA THR A 59 -2.71 -4.54 -2.09
C THR A 59 -1.94 -5.75 -1.58
N LEU A 60 -1.25 -6.51 -2.44
CA LEU A 60 -0.67 -7.78 -2.02
C LEU A 60 0.67 -7.60 -1.31
N LEU A 61 1.55 -6.77 -1.87
CA LEU A 61 2.89 -6.54 -1.32
C LEU A 61 2.83 -5.76 -0.01
N THR A 62 2.03 -4.68 0.06
CA THR A 62 2.02 -3.85 1.26
C THR A 62 1.19 -4.48 2.40
N LYS A 63 0.11 -5.24 2.15
CA LYS A 63 -0.47 -6.14 3.19
C LYS A 63 0.53 -7.14 3.74
N TYR A 64 1.36 -7.72 2.87
CA TYR A 64 2.43 -8.63 3.31
C TYR A 64 3.46 -7.88 4.17
N GLU A 65 3.85 -6.66 3.78
CA GLU A 65 4.83 -5.83 4.50
C GLU A 65 4.29 -5.38 5.88
N PHE A 66 3.06 -4.87 5.97
CA PHE A 66 2.38 -4.59 7.25
C PHE A 66 2.38 -5.81 8.17
N LYS A 67 2.05 -6.98 7.64
CA LYS A 67 1.97 -8.22 8.41
C LYS A 67 3.32 -8.78 8.85
N LYS A 68 4.37 -8.60 8.03
CA LYS A 68 5.70 -9.20 8.28
C LYS A 68 6.69 -8.29 8.97
N VAL A 69 6.65 -6.99 8.70
CA VAL A 69 7.56 -6.00 9.27
C VAL A 69 6.98 -5.38 10.53
N PHE A 70 5.67 -5.08 10.53
CA PHE A 70 5.00 -4.36 11.62
C PHE A 70 4.07 -5.25 12.47
N GLY A 71 3.83 -6.51 12.08
CA GLY A 71 2.95 -7.44 12.79
C GLY A 71 1.45 -7.11 12.67
N ILE A 72 1.07 -6.23 11.76
CA ILE A 72 -0.31 -5.74 11.56
C ILE A 72 -0.98 -6.55 10.46
N ASP A 73 -2.03 -7.30 10.79
CA ASP A 73 -2.80 -8.08 9.82
C ASP A 73 -4.00 -7.22 9.35
N ILE A 74 -3.79 -6.37 8.34
CA ILE A 74 -4.79 -5.36 7.88
C ILE A 74 -6.19 -5.97 7.68
N GLU A 75 -6.30 -7.20 7.18
CA GLU A 75 -7.58 -7.90 6.95
C GLU A 75 -8.32 -8.29 8.24
N LYS A 76 -7.64 -8.34 9.39
CA LYS A 76 -8.19 -8.70 10.70
C LYS A 76 -8.30 -7.51 11.65
N ASP A 77 -7.34 -6.59 11.56
CA ASP A 77 -7.15 -5.52 12.51
C ASP A 77 -7.82 -4.22 12.06
N SER A 78 -8.12 -4.08 10.76
CA SER A 78 -8.60 -2.85 10.13
C SER A 78 -9.77 -3.12 9.17
N LYS A 79 -10.42 -2.04 8.69
CA LYS A 79 -11.54 -2.12 7.75
C LYS A 79 -11.05 -1.93 6.31
N VAL A 80 -11.16 -2.97 5.49
CA VAL A 80 -10.66 -2.96 4.11
C VAL A 80 -11.76 -2.54 3.13
N SER A 81 -11.43 -1.70 2.15
CA SER A 81 -12.33 -1.32 1.04
C SER A 81 -11.58 -1.16 -0.29
N TYR A 82 -12.28 -1.47 -1.38
CA TYR A 82 -11.71 -1.48 -2.73
C TYR A 82 -12.43 -0.46 -3.61
N VAL A 83 -11.67 0.47 -4.20
CA VAL A 83 -12.22 1.66 -4.88
C VAL A 83 -11.91 1.72 -6.39
N ASN A 84 -11.58 0.56 -6.97
CA ASN A 84 -11.38 0.28 -8.41
C ASN A 84 -10.21 0.97 -9.11
N SER A 85 -9.69 2.10 -8.61
CA SER A 85 -8.54 2.79 -9.21
C SER A 85 -7.69 3.52 -8.18
N HIS A 86 -6.45 3.83 -8.56
CA HIS A 86 -5.51 4.59 -7.74
C HIS A 86 -5.99 6.04 -7.53
N ASP A 87 -6.53 6.70 -8.55
CA ASP A 87 -7.23 7.99 -8.42
C ASP A 87 -8.32 7.98 -7.34
N SER A 88 -9.11 6.91 -7.26
CA SER A 88 -10.16 6.78 -6.25
C SER A 88 -9.60 6.54 -4.85
N VAL A 89 -8.44 5.87 -4.73
CA VAL A 89 -7.68 5.81 -3.47
C VAL A 89 -7.30 7.24 -3.06
N TYR A 90 -6.59 8.00 -3.90
CA TYR A 90 -6.21 9.39 -3.57
C TYR A 90 -7.41 10.31 -3.23
N LYS A 91 -8.52 10.20 -3.98
CA LYS A 91 -9.78 10.92 -3.70
C LYS A 91 -10.40 10.50 -2.36
N GLY A 92 -10.20 9.27 -1.92
CA GLY A 92 -10.58 8.80 -0.58
C GLY A 92 -9.78 9.50 0.52
N VAL A 93 -8.44 9.63 0.39
CA VAL A 93 -7.59 10.30 1.41
C VAL A 93 -8.09 11.73 1.59
N ALA A 94 -8.26 12.44 0.47
CA ALA A 94 -8.62 13.85 0.43
C ALA A 94 -10.02 14.13 0.98
N ARG A 95 -10.85 13.10 1.17
CA ARG A 95 -12.19 13.15 1.77
C ARG A 95 -12.22 12.61 3.20
N ASN A 96 -11.05 12.48 3.85
CA ASN A 96 -10.89 11.93 5.21
C ASN A 96 -11.45 10.51 5.39
N TRP A 97 -11.37 9.66 4.36
CA TRP A 97 -11.47 8.22 4.57
C TRP A 97 -10.09 7.76 5.08
N GLU A 98 -9.99 7.48 6.39
CA GLU A 98 -8.73 7.26 7.10
C GLU A 98 -7.84 6.17 6.48
N ILE A 99 -6.51 6.40 6.54
CA ILE A 99 -5.35 5.56 6.16
C ILE A 99 -5.46 4.78 4.85
N LEU A 100 -4.58 5.06 3.89
CA LEU A 100 -4.58 4.37 2.60
C LEU A 100 -3.22 3.79 2.19
N GLU A 101 -3.30 2.85 1.26
CA GLU A 101 -2.18 2.05 0.78
C GLU A 101 -1.81 2.33 -0.70
N ALA A 102 -0.88 1.57 -1.28
CA ALA A 102 0.33 2.23 -1.78
C ALA A 102 0.68 2.16 -3.28
N GLU A 103 1.17 3.26 -3.87
CA GLU A 103 1.66 3.27 -5.27
C GLU A 103 2.90 4.16 -5.55
N LEU A 104 4.03 3.54 -5.94
CA LEU A 104 5.32 4.20 -6.26
C LEU A 104 6.05 4.81 -5.04
N TYR A 105 6.56 6.04 -5.04
CA TYR A 105 7.40 6.56 -3.93
C TYR A 105 7.35 8.11 -3.84
N GLU A 106 7.55 8.78 -2.70
CA GLU A 106 8.25 8.32 -1.47
C GLU A 106 7.50 8.49 -0.13
N LEU A 107 7.56 7.45 0.74
CA LEU A 107 7.07 7.39 2.14
C LEU A 107 7.94 8.28 3.08
N ILE A 108 8.14 9.54 2.72
CA ILE A 108 9.25 10.36 3.25
C ILE A 108 8.78 11.60 4.01
N LYS A 109 7.63 12.23 3.69
CA LYS A 109 7.15 13.40 4.44
C LYS A 109 6.80 13.11 5.90
N ILE A 110 6.30 11.92 6.22
CA ILE A 110 6.04 11.51 7.61
C ILE A 110 7.35 11.25 8.37
N PHE A 111 8.35 10.65 7.73
CA PHE A 111 9.64 10.31 8.38
C PHE A 111 10.64 11.49 8.47
N GLN A 112 10.70 12.38 7.47
CA GLN A 112 11.63 13.54 7.49
C GLN A 112 11.29 14.57 8.57
N THR A 113 10.00 14.75 8.89
CA THR A 113 9.54 15.76 9.85
C THR A 113 9.85 15.41 11.32
N LYS A 114 10.38 14.21 11.60
CA LYS A 114 11.06 13.90 12.89
C LYS A 114 12.55 14.28 12.82
N ARG A 115 13.29 13.80 11.82
CA ARG A 115 14.77 13.96 11.78
C ARG A 115 15.28 15.39 11.57
N GLN A 116 14.47 16.29 10.99
CA GLN A 116 14.83 17.72 10.89
C GLN A 116 14.59 18.53 12.18
N ARG A 117 13.86 18.00 13.18
CA ARG A 117 13.63 18.67 14.47
C ARG A 117 14.57 18.23 15.58
N GLU A 118 15.52 17.36 15.27
CA GLU A 118 16.60 16.90 16.17
C GLU A 118 17.99 17.42 15.71
N LEU A 119 18.02 18.33 14.73
CA LEU A 119 19.24 18.90 14.11
C LEU A 119 19.17 20.43 13.88
N ILE A 120 18.28 21.12 14.61
CA ILE A 120 18.25 22.59 14.78
C ILE A 120 17.99 22.86 16.26
#